data_AF-A0A6I6G647-F1
#
_entry.id   AF-A0A6I6G647-F1
#
_cell.length_a   1.000
_cell.length_b   1.000
_cell.length_c   1.000
_cell.angle_alpha   90.00
_cell.angle_beta   90.00
_cell.angle_gamma   90.00
#
_symmetry.space_group_name_H-M   'P 1'
#
loop_
_entity.id
_entity.type
_entity.pdbx_description
1 polymer ?
#
loop_
_entity_poly.entity_id
_entity_poly.type
_entity_poly.pdbx_seq_one_letter_code
_entity_poly.pdbx_strand_id
1 'polypeptide(L)'
;MASQPQTVSVKTVLLLQPMRLLHRHPVLQLLQVSKKDNGMVEMEELPVMQAIVTQHLKGLDAEARKALMMVSESALQKEKLLIEKRFELQRTATDWAAFYDKAMARYFLQVLGQLKQYGQQLSWYHRLPHGATNKIVTAPCVYHPFAVMLSFCITVQNDIPQIDVWVEKGKEKTSLNDYRRFYFLLEKDHQYLHLPLRCYELLEWLDEHTWDEQTMPAIDYARAVANHIRQQGFEVQADALEDAVAITTAPARRVLLSELNNAFLMLTPQFVYEDCVIEGAYEPITKYKQDEVTLHIHRDETGEQSLVQFLQGLHPNFSRQYNGYYYLSFADAQKKGWFLKVYHQLLDADIELRGMDLLRHFKYAPYKPETKLQILQELVDVLQVSMQVSFGKEKFHCPICKKCCSTDKKQ
;
A
#
# COMPACT_ATOMS: atom_id res chain seq x y z
N MET A 1 72.82 -15.93 27.37
CA MET A 1 71.37 -16.17 27.32
C MET A 1 70.75 -15.03 26.53
N ALA A 2 70.53 -15.23 25.24
CA ALA A 2 69.87 -14.25 24.38
C ALA A 2 68.36 -14.53 24.43
N SER A 3 67.61 -13.61 25.03
CA SER A 3 66.15 -13.62 25.08
C SER A 3 65.62 -13.56 23.65
N GLN A 4 64.95 -14.62 23.20
CA GLN A 4 64.24 -14.60 21.92
C GLN A 4 63.14 -13.53 21.95
N PRO A 5 62.93 -12.77 20.87
CA PRO A 5 61.92 -11.72 20.83
C PRO A 5 60.52 -12.35 20.88
N GLN A 6 59.76 -11.96 21.90
CA GLN A 6 58.36 -12.35 22.12
C GLN A 6 57.49 -11.85 20.97
N THR A 7 56.85 -12.75 20.23
CA THR A 7 55.92 -12.41 19.15
C THR A 7 54.54 -12.05 19.72
N VAL A 8 54.37 -10.80 20.13
CA VAL A 8 53.06 -10.23 20.46
C VAL A 8 52.31 -9.98 19.15
N SER A 9 51.18 -10.65 18.93
CA SER A 9 50.32 -10.34 17.78
C SER A 9 49.56 -9.03 18.06
N VAL A 10 49.97 -7.95 17.40
CA VAL A 10 49.32 -6.63 17.50
C VAL A 10 48.47 -6.39 16.26
N LYS A 11 47.20 -6.07 16.45
CA LYS A 11 46.27 -5.69 15.37
C LYS A 11 45.75 -4.29 15.61
N THR A 12 45.77 -3.44 14.58
CA THR A 12 45.16 -2.11 14.63
C THR A 12 43.79 -2.16 13.97
N VAL A 13 42.79 -1.64 14.68
CA VAL A 13 41.37 -1.64 14.29
C VAL A 13 40.77 -0.24 14.50
N LEU A 14 39.56 -0.01 13.98
CA LEU A 14 38.80 1.21 14.25
C LEU A 14 37.96 1.05 15.51
N LEU A 15 37.93 2.08 16.36
CA LEU A 15 37.06 2.16 17.52
C LEU A 15 36.01 3.24 17.33
N LEU A 16 34.75 2.80 17.16
CA LEU A 16 33.57 3.65 17.05
C LEU A 16 32.94 3.90 18.44
N GLN A 17 32.73 5.15 18.79
CA GLN A 17 32.07 5.57 20.04
C GLN A 17 30.79 6.33 19.70
N PRO A 18 29.70 5.63 19.32
CA PRO A 18 28.52 6.27 18.75
C PRO A 18 27.77 7.15 19.77
N MET A 19 27.92 6.89 21.06
CA MET A 19 27.35 7.75 22.11
C MET A 19 27.98 9.13 22.19
N ARG A 20 29.14 9.32 21.54
CA ARG A 20 29.85 10.59 21.56
C ARG A 20 29.68 11.40 20.27
N LEU A 21 28.86 10.92 19.32
CA LEU A 21 28.82 11.38 17.93
C LEU A 21 28.77 12.91 17.78
N LEU A 22 27.91 13.59 18.54
CA LEU A 22 27.77 15.05 18.52
C LEU A 22 28.32 15.74 19.78
N HIS A 23 28.44 15.00 20.89
CA HIS A 23 28.66 15.63 22.19
C HIS A 23 30.12 15.60 22.68
N ARG A 24 30.96 14.65 22.23
CA ARG A 24 32.34 14.51 22.72
C ARG A 24 33.30 13.87 21.71
N HIS A 25 34.24 14.62 21.15
CA HIS A 25 35.33 13.99 20.38
C HIS A 25 36.32 13.25 21.29
N PRO A 26 36.98 12.18 20.80
CA PRO A 26 36.86 11.61 19.45
C PRO A 26 35.71 10.59 19.31
N VAL A 27 35.05 10.61 18.15
CA VAL A 27 33.97 9.66 17.78
C VAL A 27 34.55 8.37 17.18
N LEU A 28 35.62 8.52 16.40
CA LEU A 28 36.35 7.42 15.78
C LEU A 28 37.84 7.55 16.13
N GLN A 29 38.45 6.45 16.58
CA GLN A 29 39.87 6.35 16.90
C GLN A 29 40.48 5.08 16.31
N LEU A 30 41.81 4.99 16.35
CA LEU A 30 42.50 3.73 16.15
C LEU A 30 42.60 3.00 17.50
N LEU A 31 42.53 1.68 17.47
CA LEU A 31 42.70 0.83 18.64
C LEU A 31 43.73 -0.24 18.30
N GLN A 32 44.83 -0.28 19.05
CA GLN A 32 45.75 -1.41 19.01
C GLN A 32 45.29 -2.45 20.01
N VAL A 33 45.02 -3.65 19.50
CA VAL A 33 44.66 -4.81 20.30
C VAL A 33 45.85 -5.76 20.26
N SER A 34 46.47 -5.97 21.42
CA SER A 34 47.59 -6.89 21.59
C SER A 34 47.18 -8.02 22.53
N LYS A 35 47.57 -9.26 22.19
CA LYS A 35 47.35 -10.43 23.03
C LYS A 35 48.67 -10.81 23.69
N LYS A 36 48.74 -10.74 25.02
CA LYS A 36 49.87 -11.19 25.82
C LYS A 36 49.84 -12.71 25.98
N ASP A 37 51.01 -13.31 26.24
CA ASP A 37 51.16 -14.77 26.39
C ASP A 37 50.31 -15.36 27.54
N ASN A 38 49.98 -14.54 28.55
CA ASN A 38 49.09 -14.89 29.65
C ASN A 38 47.59 -14.87 29.29
N GLY A 39 47.25 -14.65 28.02
CA GLY A 39 45.88 -14.53 27.54
C GLY A 39 45.21 -13.18 27.79
N MET A 40 45.87 -12.24 28.48
CA MET A 40 45.35 -10.88 28.65
C MET A 40 45.37 -10.14 27.32
N VAL A 41 44.25 -9.47 27.03
CA VAL A 41 44.12 -8.56 25.91
C VAL A 41 44.38 -7.15 26.42
N GLU A 42 45.39 -6.49 25.85
CA GLU A 42 45.69 -5.09 26.11
C GLU A 42 45.19 -4.26 24.92
N MET A 43 44.58 -3.12 25.24
CA MET A 43 43.93 -2.24 24.27
C MET A 43 44.49 -0.83 24.46
N GLU A 44 45.13 -0.30 23.43
CA GLU A 44 45.69 1.05 23.41
C GLU A 44 44.98 1.90 22.37
N GLU A 45 44.44 3.05 22.79
CA GLU A 45 43.80 4.02 21.90
C GLU A 45 44.85 4.93 21.27
N LEU A 46 44.77 5.06 19.95
CA LEU A 46 45.65 5.94 19.18
C LEU A 46 44.82 6.96 18.39
N PRO A 47 45.31 8.21 18.26
CA PRO A 47 44.62 9.21 17.45
C PRO A 47 44.69 8.85 15.97
N VAL A 48 43.73 9.36 15.20
CA VAL A 48 43.77 9.25 13.74
C VAL A 48 44.73 10.30 13.19
N MET A 49 45.97 9.88 12.93
CA MET A 49 47.04 10.73 12.40
C MET A 49 47.74 10.04 11.22
N GLN A 50 48.21 10.84 10.25
CA GLN A 50 48.85 10.34 9.04
C GLN A 50 50.02 9.38 9.33
N ALA A 51 50.89 9.73 10.30
CA ALA A 51 52.02 8.90 10.68
C ALA A 51 51.58 7.53 11.21
N ILE A 52 50.58 7.51 12.11
CA ILE A 52 50.06 6.30 12.76
C ILE A 52 49.32 5.42 11.74
N VAL A 53 48.46 6.01 10.89
CA VAL A 53 47.76 5.29 9.82
C VAL A 53 48.76 4.67 8.85
N THR A 54 49.81 5.41 8.45
CA THR A 54 50.84 4.89 7.55
C THR A 54 51.66 3.76 8.17
N GLN A 55 51.93 3.85 9.48
CA GLN A 55 52.69 2.85 10.22
C GLN A 55 51.90 1.55 10.43
N HIS A 56 50.63 1.66 10.81
CA HIS A 56 49.84 0.53 11.32
C HIS A 56 48.79 -0.02 10.36
N LEU A 57 48.35 0.76 9.36
CA LEU A 57 47.34 0.37 8.37
C LEU A 57 47.94 0.35 6.95
N LYS A 58 49.05 -0.38 6.78
CA LYS A 58 49.82 -0.42 5.52
C LYS A 58 49.01 -0.92 4.31
N GLY A 59 48.08 -1.84 4.53
CA GLY A 59 47.22 -2.42 3.48
C GLY A 59 46.05 -1.53 3.05
N LEU A 60 45.87 -0.36 3.68
CA LEU A 60 44.79 0.55 3.38
C LEU A 60 45.06 1.31 2.08
N ASP A 61 44.12 1.27 1.13
CA ASP A 61 44.24 2.01 -0.13
C ASP A 61 44.18 3.55 0.08
N ALA A 62 44.50 4.32 -0.98
CA ALA A 62 44.62 5.77 -0.89
C ALA A 62 43.29 6.48 -0.57
N GLU A 63 42.16 5.99 -1.11
CA GLU A 63 40.84 6.58 -0.89
C GLU A 63 40.34 6.26 0.53
N ALA A 64 40.57 5.03 1.00
CA ALA A 64 40.29 4.62 2.37
C ALA A 64 41.12 5.43 3.39
N ARG A 65 42.41 5.68 3.11
CA ARG A 65 43.25 6.56 3.93
C ARG A 65 42.69 7.98 3.97
N LYS A 66 42.33 8.53 2.82
CA LYS A 66 41.74 9.88 2.72
C LYS A 66 40.43 9.97 3.50
N ALA A 67 39.56 8.97 3.38
CA ALA A 67 38.32 8.90 4.13
C ALA A 67 38.54 8.83 5.64
N LEU A 68 39.52 8.04 6.08
CA LEU A 68 39.88 7.93 7.49
C LEU A 68 40.45 9.25 8.03
N MET A 69 41.24 9.97 7.24
CA MET A 69 41.77 11.28 7.65
C MET A 69 40.70 12.35 7.84
N MET A 70 39.47 12.16 7.34
CA MET A 70 38.36 13.09 7.61
C MET A 70 37.90 13.06 9.08
N VAL A 71 38.18 11.99 9.84
CA VAL A 71 37.88 11.95 11.29
C VAL A 71 39.04 12.41 12.17
N SER A 72 40.16 12.88 11.58
CA SER A 72 41.27 13.39 12.38
C SER A 72 40.86 14.65 13.14
N GLU A 73 41.52 14.90 14.28
CA GLU A 73 41.26 16.10 15.08
C GLU A 73 41.40 17.40 14.25
N SER A 74 42.42 17.45 13.39
CA SER A 74 42.64 18.58 12.49
C SER A 74 41.55 18.75 11.42
N ALA A 75 40.94 17.66 10.94
CA ALA A 75 39.83 17.70 9.99
C ALA A 75 38.54 18.14 10.68
N LEU A 76 38.25 17.61 11.87
CA LEU A 76 37.09 17.99 12.67
C LEU A 76 37.14 19.46 13.10
N GLN A 77 38.32 19.96 13.49
CA GLN A 77 38.48 21.37 13.84
C GLN A 77 38.25 22.29 12.63
N LYS A 78 38.70 21.87 11.43
CA LYS A 78 38.42 22.62 10.19
C LYS A 78 36.94 22.60 9.85
N GLU A 79 36.27 21.46 9.97
CA GLU A 79 34.84 21.36 9.71
C GLU A 79 34.04 22.24 10.66
N LYS A 80 34.38 22.24 11.96
CA LYS A 80 33.77 23.14 12.95
C LYS A 80 33.85 24.61 12.52
N LEU A 81 35.03 25.09 12.11
CA LEU A 81 35.20 26.46 11.61
C LEU A 81 34.37 26.75 10.35
N LEU A 82 34.17 25.75 9.48
CA LEU A 82 33.30 25.89 8.30
C LEU A 82 31.81 25.94 8.68
N ILE A 83 31.40 25.23 9.74
CA ILE A 83 30.04 25.29 10.28
C ILE A 83 29.80 26.66 10.92
N GLU A 84 30.74 27.17 11.72
CA GLU A 84 30.68 28.51 12.33
C GLU A 84 30.49 29.59 11.27
N LYS A 85 31.31 29.58 10.21
CA LYS A 85 31.16 30.52 9.09
C LYS A 85 29.80 30.42 8.38
N ARG A 86 29.29 29.20 8.17
CA ARG A 86 27.97 28.99 7.54
C ARG A 86 26.85 29.53 8.42
N PHE A 87 26.95 29.38 9.74
CA PHE A 87 26.00 29.90 10.70
C PHE A 87 26.00 31.44 10.71
N GLU A 88 27.17 32.08 10.72
CA GLU A 88 27.28 33.55 10.66
C GLU A 88 26.64 34.14 9.39
N LEU A 89 26.73 33.42 8.26
CA LEU A 89 26.13 33.83 6.99
C LEU A 89 24.61 33.60 6.95
N GLN A 90 24.12 32.54 7.59
CA GLN A 90 22.70 32.27 7.69
C GLN A 90 22.10 33.12 8.80
N ARG A 91 21.34 34.15 8.41
CA ARG A 91 20.54 34.98 9.34
C ARG A 91 19.31 34.21 9.85
N THR A 92 19.50 32.96 10.29
CA THR A 92 18.47 32.05 10.79
C THR A 92 18.16 32.30 12.26
N ALA A 93 16.92 32.02 12.67
CA ALA A 93 16.49 32.12 14.06
C ALA A 93 16.89 30.90 14.92
N THR A 94 17.53 29.89 14.34
CA THR A 94 17.95 28.66 15.03
C THR A 94 19.13 28.92 15.96
N ASP A 95 19.10 28.33 17.16
CA ASP A 95 20.24 28.38 18.08
C ASP A 95 21.48 27.66 17.51
N TRP A 96 22.66 28.14 17.91
CA TRP A 96 23.95 27.62 17.47
C TRP A 96 24.10 26.11 17.76
N ALA A 97 23.68 25.63 18.93
CA ALA A 97 23.88 24.23 19.31
C ALA A 97 23.10 23.29 18.39
N ALA A 98 21.83 23.58 18.13
CA ALA A 98 20.99 22.78 17.23
C ALA A 98 21.51 22.83 15.78
N PHE A 99 21.95 23.99 15.32
CA PHE A 99 22.55 24.13 13.99
C PHE A 99 23.84 23.31 13.85
N TYR A 100 24.73 23.41 14.84
CA TYR A 100 25.99 22.67 14.89
C TYR A 100 25.76 21.16 14.91
N ASP A 101 24.87 20.68 15.78
CA ASP A 101 24.57 19.25 15.91
C ASP A 101 24.05 18.68 14.59
N LYS A 102 23.10 19.36 13.93
CA LYS A 102 22.57 18.94 12.62
C LYS A 102 23.65 18.94 11.53
N ALA A 103 24.51 19.95 11.51
CA ALA A 103 25.60 20.04 10.54
C ALA A 103 26.66 18.95 10.76
N MET A 104 27.05 18.71 12.01
CA MET A 104 28.01 17.66 12.38
C MET A 104 27.46 16.26 12.18
N ALA A 105 26.16 16.02 12.44
CA ALA A 105 25.52 14.75 12.15
C ALA A 105 25.61 14.43 10.65
N ARG A 106 25.31 15.39 9.78
CA ARG A 106 25.47 15.26 8.32
C ARG A 106 26.92 15.00 7.91
N TYR A 107 27.87 15.67 8.55
CA TYR A 107 29.30 15.43 8.31
C TYR A 107 29.69 13.98 8.65
N PHE A 108 29.34 13.50 9.84
CA PHE A 108 29.65 12.13 10.23
C PHE A 108 28.90 11.09 9.40
N LEU A 109 27.66 11.38 8.97
CA LEU A 109 26.90 10.55 8.05
C LEU A 109 27.68 10.37 6.74
N GLN A 110 28.21 11.45 6.18
CA GLN A 110 29.02 11.38 4.96
C GLN A 110 30.32 10.59 5.18
N VAL A 111 31.06 10.89 6.25
CA VAL A 111 32.37 10.28 6.50
C VAL A 111 32.26 8.79 6.84
N LEU A 112 31.36 8.42 7.76
CA LEU A 112 31.13 7.01 8.11
C LEU A 112 30.48 6.23 6.96
N GLY A 113 29.63 6.88 6.16
CA GLY A 113 29.07 6.33 4.94
C GLY A 113 30.12 6.00 3.86
N GLN A 114 31.25 6.71 3.82
CA GLN A 114 32.40 6.35 2.99
C GLN A 114 33.22 5.22 3.63
N LEU A 115 33.50 5.32 4.92
CA LEU A 115 34.34 4.35 5.63
C LEU A 115 33.75 2.93 5.66
N LYS A 116 32.42 2.78 5.69
CA LYS A 116 31.77 1.46 5.68
C LYS A 116 32.07 0.63 4.43
N GLN A 117 32.44 1.26 3.31
CA GLN A 117 32.77 0.56 2.07
C GLN A 117 34.08 -0.25 2.18
N TYR A 118 34.93 0.10 3.14
CA TYR A 118 36.25 -0.51 3.33
C TYR A 118 36.28 -1.57 4.44
N GLY A 119 35.13 -2.16 4.79
CA GLY A 119 35.00 -3.14 5.89
C GLY A 119 35.87 -4.40 5.75
N GLN A 120 36.33 -4.75 4.55
CA GLN A 120 37.31 -5.84 4.37
C GLN A 120 38.74 -5.45 4.78
N GLN A 121 39.10 -4.17 4.67
CA GLN A 121 40.41 -3.65 5.04
C GLN A 121 40.45 -3.13 6.49
N LEU A 122 39.29 -2.71 7.02
CA LEU A 122 39.13 -2.11 8.34
C LEU A 122 38.24 -2.98 9.23
N SER A 123 38.83 -3.56 10.28
CA SER A 123 38.07 -4.19 11.35
C SER A 123 37.51 -3.14 12.31
N TRP A 124 36.30 -3.36 12.80
CA TRP A 124 35.59 -2.42 13.66
C TRP A 124 35.43 -2.98 15.07
N TYR A 125 35.61 -2.08 16.03
CA TYR A 125 35.22 -2.24 17.42
C TYR A 125 34.30 -1.08 17.75
N HIS A 126 33.40 -1.30 18.70
CA HIS A 126 32.60 -0.24 19.29
C HIS A 126 32.80 -0.17 20.80
N ARG A 127 32.41 0.95 21.38
CA ARG A 127 32.31 1.12 22.82
C ARG A 127 30.89 1.50 23.19
N LEU A 128 30.20 0.56 23.84
CA LEU A 128 28.81 0.73 24.27
C LEU A 128 28.64 0.23 25.72
N PRO A 129 27.68 0.77 26.47
CA PRO A 129 27.29 0.16 27.74
C PRO A 129 26.65 -1.21 27.49
N HIS A 130 26.97 -2.17 28.36
CA HIS A 130 26.48 -3.54 28.30
C HIS A 130 25.73 -3.91 29.58
N GLY A 131 24.55 -4.53 29.42
CA GLY A 131 23.71 -5.02 30.51
C GLY A 131 23.11 -3.92 31.39
N ALA A 132 22.38 -4.34 32.42
CA ALA A 132 21.68 -3.45 33.36
C ALA A 132 22.61 -2.56 34.19
N THR A 133 23.89 -2.93 34.32
CA THR A 133 24.89 -2.18 35.10
C THR A 133 25.49 -0.99 34.34
N ASN A 134 25.10 -0.78 33.08
CA ASN A 134 25.58 0.28 32.19
C ASN A 134 27.11 0.34 32.08
N LYS A 135 27.79 -0.79 32.34
CA LYS A 135 29.25 -0.89 32.28
C LYS A 135 29.69 -0.74 30.82
N ILE A 136 30.61 0.18 30.58
CA ILE A 136 31.15 0.41 29.24
C ILE A 136 32.02 -0.78 28.83
N VAL A 137 31.69 -1.38 27.69
CA VAL A 137 32.41 -2.52 27.11
C VAL A 137 32.94 -2.14 25.73
N THR A 138 34.17 -2.56 25.43
CA THR A 138 34.77 -2.45 24.10
C THR A 138 34.72 -3.83 23.45
N ALA A 139 34.03 -3.95 22.32
CA ALA A 139 33.75 -5.23 21.65
C ALA A 139 33.92 -5.11 20.13
N PRO A 140 34.27 -6.21 19.44
CA PRO A 140 34.26 -6.22 17.98
C PRO A 140 32.83 -6.00 17.46
N CYS A 141 32.69 -5.27 16.36
CA CYS A 141 31.42 -5.04 15.70
C CYS A 141 31.56 -5.14 14.18
N VAL A 142 30.43 -5.25 13.49
CA VAL A 142 30.37 -5.29 12.03
C VAL A 142 29.66 -4.06 11.54
N TYR A 143 30.29 -3.34 10.62
CA TYR A 143 29.68 -2.22 9.92
C TYR A 143 29.27 -2.67 8.52
N HIS A 144 27.97 -2.79 8.29
CA HIS A 144 27.46 -3.29 7.01
C HIS A 144 27.46 -2.24 5.89
N PRO A 145 27.89 -2.59 4.67
CA PRO A 145 27.93 -1.66 3.55
C PRO A 145 26.59 -1.56 2.79
N PHE A 146 25.68 -2.53 2.97
CA PHE A 146 24.46 -2.61 2.16
C PHE A 146 23.51 -1.41 2.38
N ALA A 147 22.70 -1.15 1.35
CA ALA A 147 21.71 -0.09 1.38
C ALA A 147 20.54 -0.49 2.29
N VAL A 148 20.01 0.52 2.98
CA VAL A 148 18.87 0.38 3.90
C VAL A 148 17.82 1.40 3.50
N MET A 149 16.57 0.98 3.51
CA MET A 149 15.40 1.83 3.28
C MET A 149 14.48 1.79 4.50
N LEU A 150 13.55 2.74 4.56
CA LEU A 150 12.49 2.78 5.56
C LEU A 150 11.13 2.62 4.89
N SER A 151 10.22 1.94 5.59
CA SER A 151 8.80 1.91 5.26
C SER A 151 7.98 2.14 6.53
N PHE A 152 6.74 2.57 6.34
CA PHE A 152 5.91 3.10 7.42
C PHE A 152 4.53 2.45 7.41
N CYS A 153 3.99 2.20 8.60
CA CYS A 153 2.59 1.89 8.80
C CYS A 153 2.02 2.93 9.77
N ILE A 154 0.94 3.60 9.36
CA ILE A 154 0.30 4.65 10.16
C ILE A 154 -1.13 4.25 10.42
N THR A 155 -1.49 4.18 11.71
CA THR A 155 -2.85 3.86 12.17
C THR A 155 -3.28 4.84 13.25
N VAL A 156 -4.59 4.95 13.47
CA VAL A 156 -5.14 5.68 14.62
C VAL A 156 -5.91 4.67 15.45
N GLN A 157 -5.52 4.50 16.71
CA GLN A 157 -6.15 3.57 17.65
C GLN A 157 -6.58 4.34 18.90
N ASN A 158 -7.86 4.28 19.25
CA ASN A 158 -8.43 5.02 20.38
C ASN A 158 -8.07 6.52 20.37
N ASP A 159 -8.14 7.14 19.19
CA ASP A 159 -7.77 8.54 18.95
C ASP A 159 -6.29 8.88 19.24
N ILE A 160 -5.42 7.87 19.22
CA ILE A 160 -3.97 8.05 19.32
C ILE A 160 -3.33 7.60 18.00
N PRO A 161 -2.58 8.48 17.31
CA PRO A 161 -1.85 8.10 16.11
C PRO A 161 -0.66 7.20 16.50
N GLN A 162 -0.51 6.11 15.76
CA GLN A 162 0.60 5.17 15.88
C GLN A 162 1.37 5.15 14.56
N ILE A 163 2.67 5.37 14.63
CA ILE A 163 3.58 5.36 13.49
C ILE A 163 4.60 4.24 13.71
N ASP A 164 4.38 3.11 13.04
CA ASP A 164 5.34 2.02 13.04
C ASP A 164 6.34 2.22 11.92
N VAL A 165 7.62 2.30 12.28
CA VAL A 165 8.72 2.45 11.33
C VAL A 165 9.46 1.13 11.18
N TRP A 166 9.67 0.72 9.92
CA TRP A 166 10.35 -0.51 9.57
C TRP A 166 11.64 -0.23 8.80
N VAL A 167 12.68 -0.97 9.15
CA VAL A 167 14.01 -0.93 8.53
C VAL A 167 14.11 -2.09 7.55
N GLU A 168 14.32 -1.77 6.28
CA GLU A 168 14.34 -2.75 5.19
C GLU A 168 15.76 -2.97 4.66
N LYS A 169 16.13 -4.25 4.57
CA LYS A 169 17.42 -4.74 4.07
C LYS A 169 17.17 -5.78 2.98
N GLY A 170 17.10 -5.34 1.73
CA GLY A 170 16.74 -6.24 0.63
C GLY A 170 15.31 -6.76 0.81
N LYS A 171 15.14 -8.02 1.25
CA LYS A 171 13.83 -8.63 1.53
C LYS A 171 13.48 -8.73 3.01
N GLU A 172 14.45 -8.48 3.89
CA GLU A 172 14.24 -8.53 5.33
C GLU A 172 13.65 -7.20 5.81
N LYS A 173 12.64 -7.28 6.67
CA LYS A 173 11.96 -6.14 7.30
C LYS A 173 11.99 -6.32 8.82
N THR A 174 12.53 -5.33 9.54
CA THR A 174 12.65 -5.36 11.01
C THR A 174 12.14 -4.06 11.60
N SER A 175 11.52 -4.08 12.78
CA SER A 175 11.04 -2.85 13.42
C SER A 175 12.22 -1.94 13.79
N LEU A 176 12.06 -0.62 13.61
CA LEU A 176 13.05 0.36 14.06
C LEU A 176 13.28 0.30 15.57
N ASN A 177 12.23 -0.04 16.34
CA ASN A 177 12.29 -0.15 17.80
C ASN A 177 13.20 -1.29 18.30
N ASP A 178 13.52 -2.25 17.43
CA ASP A 178 14.47 -3.33 17.74
C ASP A 178 15.93 -2.86 17.68
N TYR A 179 16.19 -1.64 17.20
CA TYR A 179 17.54 -1.08 17.06
C TYR A 179 17.80 -0.03 18.11
N ARG A 180 19.05 -0.02 18.60
CA ARG A 180 19.57 1.16 19.29
C ARG A 180 19.99 2.19 18.26
N ARG A 181 19.21 3.27 18.15
CA ARG A 181 19.48 4.37 17.22
C ARG A 181 20.45 5.40 17.81
N PHE A 182 21.48 5.73 17.04
CA PHE A 182 22.39 6.85 17.27
C PHE A 182 22.37 7.75 16.03
N TYR A 183 21.43 8.69 15.97
CA TYR A 183 21.20 9.52 14.78
C TYR A 183 20.96 8.63 13.54
N PHE A 184 21.89 8.64 12.57
CA PHE A 184 21.83 7.83 11.35
C PHE A 184 22.41 6.40 11.48
N LEU A 185 22.94 6.03 12.65
CA LEU A 185 23.45 4.68 12.92
C LEU A 185 22.43 3.85 13.67
N LEU A 186 22.13 2.65 13.17
CA LEU A 186 21.29 1.67 13.86
C LEU A 186 22.14 0.49 14.32
N GLU A 187 22.15 0.21 15.61
CA GLU A 187 22.90 -0.90 16.20
C GLU A 187 21.95 -2.00 16.68
N LYS A 188 22.23 -3.24 16.32
CA LYS A 188 21.58 -4.46 16.82
C LYS A 188 22.59 -5.60 16.82
N ASP A 189 22.78 -6.27 17.95
CA ASP A 189 23.67 -7.41 18.11
C ASP A 189 25.10 -7.19 17.59
N HIS A 190 25.72 -6.05 17.94
CA HIS A 190 27.05 -5.63 17.47
C HIS A 190 27.14 -5.41 15.95
N GLN A 191 26.01 -5.25 15.27
CA GLN A 191 25.94 -4.95 13.85
C GLN A 191 25.38 -3.55 13.65
N TYR A 192 26.07 -2.76 12.82
CA TYR A 192 25.67 -1.41 12.48
C TYR A 192 25.12 -1.34 11.07
N LEU A 193 23.98 -0.66 10.96
CA LEU A 193 23.42 -0.18 9.71
C LEU A 193 23.59 1.33 9.65
N HIS A 194 23.73 1.82 8.43
CA HIS A 194 23.87 3.25 8.17
C HIS A 194 22.72 3.74 7.31
N LEU A 195 21.89 4.57 7.91
CA LEU A 195 20.76 5.20 7.24
C LEU A 195 21.25 6.17 6.16
N PRO A 196 20.63 6.15 4.96
CA PRO A 196 20.78 7.24 4.00
C PRO A 196 20.34 8.58 4.59
N LEU A 197 20.86 9.68 4.05
CA LEU A 197 20.54 11.04 4.51
C LEU A 197 19.03 11.29 4.59
N ARG A 198 18.27 10.91 3.56
CA ARG A 198 16.81 11.10 3.53
C ARG A 198 16.09 10.34 4.65
N CYS A 199 16.53 9.12 4.95
CA CYS A 199 15.96 8.32 6.02
C CYS A 199 16.25 8.95 7.39
N TYR A 200 17.49 9.39 7.61
CA TYR A 200 17.88 10.11 8.81
C TYR A 200 17.07 11.38 8.98
N GLU A 201 17.00 12.25 7.97
CA GLU A 201 16.28 13.52 8.04
C GLU A 201 14.78 13.33 8.30
N LEU A 202 14.16 12.31 7.70
CA LEU A 202 12.77 12.00 7.96
C LEU A 202 12.53 11.52 9.41
N LEU A 203 13.43 10.71 9.95
CA LEU A 203 13.32 10.27 11.34
C LEU A 203 13.48 11.44 12.33
N GLU A 204 14.44 12.33 12.11
CA GLU A 204 14.59 13.52 12.95
C GLU A 204 13.37 14.44 12.83
N TRP A 205 12.80 14.57 11.63
CA TRP A 205 11.57 15.33 11.43
C TRP A 205 10.40 14.73 12.22
N LEU A 206 10.24 13.40 12.25
CA LEU A 206 9.22 12.71 13.05
C LEU A 206 9.42 12.95 14.56
N ASP A 207 10.65 12.94 15.04
CA ASP A 207 10.96 13.21 16.46
C ASP A 207 10.66 14.67 16.84
N GLU A 208 10.82 15.61 15.90
CA GLU A 208 10.49 17.03 16.09
C GLU A 208 8.99 17.33 15.97
N HIS A 209 8.24 16.52 15.22
CA HIS A 209 6.82 16.74 14.90
C HIS A 209 5.92 15.70 15.57
N THR A 210 5.99 15.59 16.89
CA THR A 210 5.12 14.71 17.66
C THR A 210 3.69 15.23 17.70
N TRP A 211 2.71 14.32 17.71
CA TRP A 211 1.31 14.68 17.84
C TRP A 211 1.00 15.31 19.20
N ASP A 212 0.18 16.36 19.17
CA ASP A 212 -0.41 17.00 20.35
C ASP A 212 -1.92 17.14 20.14
N GLU A 213 -2.69 16.45 20.99
CA GLU A 213 -4.15 16.40 21.00
C GLU A 213 -4.79 17.80 21.06
N GLN A 214 -4.14 18.78 21.68
CA GLN A 214 -4.67 20.15 21.79
C GLN A 214 -4.55 20.95 20.49
N THR A 215 -3.63 20.54 19.61
CA THR A 215 -3.31 21.28 18.38
C THR A 215 -4.07 20.76 17.18
N MET A 216 -4.29 19.43 17.10
CA MET A 216 -4.96 18.81 15.96
C MET A 216 -5.54 17.43 16.29
N PRO A 217 -6.67 17.05 15.65
CA PRO A 217 -7.20 15.68 15.73
C PRO A 217 -6.17 14.64 15.26
N ALA A 218 -6.18 13.45 15.90
CA ALA A 218 -5.24 12.37 15.60
C ALA A 218 -5.29 11.92 14.14
N ILE A 219 -6.48 11.87 13.54
CA ILE A 219 -6.67 11.49 12.14
C ILE A 219 -6.05 12.50 11.17
N ASP A 220 -6.17 13.79 11.46
CA ASP A 220 -5.62 14.86 10.63
C ASP A 220 -4.09 14.88 10.72
N TYR A 221 -3.55 14.69 11.92
CA TYR A 221 -2.11 14.50 12.11
C TYR A 221 -1.60 13.30 11.31
N ALA A 222 -2.23 12.14 11.48
CA ALA A 222 -1.83 10.91 10.81
C ALA A 222 -1.84 11.06 9.28
N ARG A 223 -2.85 11.74 8.73
CA ARG A 223 -2.93 12.07 7.29
C ARG A 223 -1.81 13.01 6.85
N ALA A 224 -1.56 14.07 7.61
CA ALA A 224 -0.50 15.02 7.31
C ALA A 224 0.87 14.34 7.27
N VAL A 225 1.16 13.49 8.27
CA VAL A 225 2.39 12.70 8.33
C VAL A 225 2.47 11.70 7.18
N ALA A 226 1.41 10.94 6.90
CA ALA A 226 1.37 10.00 5.79
C ALA A 226 1.66 10.69 4.44
N ASN A 227 1.05 11.85 4.21
CA ASN A 227 1.25 12.63 2.99
C ASN A 227 2.68 13.19 2.90
N HIS A 228 3.23 13.70 4.00
CA HIS A 228 4.62 14.17 4.05
C HIS A 228 5.61 13.05 3.68
N ILE A 229 5.43 11.86 4.26
CA ILE A 229 6.30 10.70 3.99
C ILE A 229 6.17 10.25 2.53
N ARG A 230 4.95 10.19 1.98
CA ARG A 230 4.70 9.83 0.57
C ARG A 230 5.34 10.82 -0.41
N GLN A 231 5.26 12.13 -0.12
CA GLN A 231 5.88 13.17 -0.96
C GLN A 231 7.40 13.03 -1.04
N GLN A 232 8.03 12.46 -0.01
CA GLN A 232 9.47 12.16 -0.03
C GLN A 232 9.81 10.84 -0.75
N GLY A 233 8.80 10.09 -1.23
CA GLY A 233 8.96 8.87 -2.01
C GLY A 233 9.13 7.59 -1.18
N PHE A 234 8.74 7.60 0.09
CA PHE A 234 8.76 6.41 0.95
C PHE A 234 7.45 5.64 0.85
N GLU A 235 7.53 4.32 1.09
CA GLU A 235 6.35 3.45 1.17
C GLU A 235 5.61 3.68 2.50
N VAL A 236 4.29 3.91 2.41
CA VAL A 236 3.42 4.16 3.56
C VAL A 236 2.13 3.36 3.43
N GLN A 237 1.92 2.43 4.36
CA GLN A 237 0.65 1.76 4.56
C GLN A 237 -0.21 2.61 5.50
N ALA A 238 -1.33 3.13 5.00
CA ALA A 238 -2.24 3.96 5.78
C ALA A 238 -3.70 3.86 5.31
N ASP A 239 -4.13 2.66 4.90
CA ASP A 239 -5.47 2.42 4.33
C ASP A 239 -6.62 2.85 5.26
N ALA A 240 -6.38 2.84 6.58
CA ALA A 240 -7.35 3.26 7.59
C ALA A 240 -7.52 4.79 7.69
N LEU A 241 -6.67 5.57 7.05
CA LEU A 241 -6.70 7.04 7.10
C LEU A 241 -7.44 7.68 5.92
N GLU A 242 -7.76 6.92 4.87
CA GLU A 242 -8.46 7.45 3.69
C GLU A 242 -9.88 7.91 4.07
N ASP A 243 -10.32 9.04 3.54
CA ASP A 243 -11.69 9.53 3.74
C ASP A 243 -12.68 8.54 3.13
N ALA A 244 -13.37 7.82 4.01
CA ALA A 244 -14.54 7.05 3.65
C ALA A 244 -15.72 7.98 3.44
N VAL A 245 -16.01 8.38 2.20
CA VAL A 245 -17.32 8.98 1.91
C VAL A 245 -18.36 7.87 2.06
N ALA A 246 -19.21 8.01 3.08
CA ALA A 246 -20.25 7.04 3.38
C ALA A 246 -21.45 7.26 2.47
N ILE A 247 -21.74 6.28 1.61
CA ILE A 247 -22.97 6.25 0.81
C ILE A 247 -23.99 5.43 1.60
N THR A 248 -25.10 6.07 2.00
CA THR A 248 -26.20 5.45 2.77
C THR A 248 -27.53 5.47 2.03
N THR A 249 -27.49 5.77 0.72
CA THR A 249 -28.67 5.83 -0.14
C THR A 249 -29.27 4.45 -0.39
N ALA A 250 -30.58 4.40 -0.66
CA ALA A 250 -31.24 3.15 -1.04
C ALA A 250 -30.75 2.70 -2.44
N PRO A 251 -30.54 1.39 -2.67
CA PRO A 251 -30.02 0.89 -3.94
C PRO A 251 -31.05 1.02 -5.06
N ALA A 252 -30.61 1.49 -6.22
CA ALA A 252 -31.33 1.26 -7.46
C ALA A 252 -31.15 -0.21 -7.89
N ARG A 253 -32.27 -0.89 -8.15
CA ARG A 253 -32.33 -2.31 -8.49
C ARG A 253 -32.04 -2.48 -9.98
N ARG A 254 -31.02 -3.27 -10.31
CA ARG A 254 -30.61 -3.55 -11.69
C ARG A 254 -30.44 -5.04 -11.91
N VAL A 255 -30.71 -5.51 -13.12
CA VAL A 255 -30.42 -6.88 -13.54
C VAL A 255 -29.59 -6.85 -14.81
N LEU A 256 -28.42 -7.47 -14.74
CA LEU A 256 -27.57 -7.71 -15.90
C LEU A 256 -27.96 -9.02 -16.57
N LEU A 257 -28.32 -8.93 -17.84
CA LEU A 257 -28.60 -10.07 -18.70
C LEU A 257 -27.37 -10.42 -19.51
N SER A 258 -26.98 -11.69 -19.50
CA SER A 258 -25.87 -12.20 -20.32
C SER A 258 -26.14 -13.63 -20.80
N GLU A 259 -25.40 -14.06 -21.82
CA GLU A 259 -25.47 -15.44 -22.34
C GLU A 259 -24.19 -16.19 -21.95
N LEU A 260 -24.34 -17.41 -21.43
CA LEU A 260 -23.22 -18.30 -21.10
C LEU A 260 -23.21 -19.52 -22.02
N ASN A 261 -22.04 -19.80 -22.59
CA ASN A 261 -21.76 -20.97 -23.43
C ASN A 261 -22.78 -21.17 -24.58
N ASN A 262 -23.41 -20.10 -25.07
CA ASN A 262 -24.49 -20.14 -26.08
C ASN A 262 -25.62 -21.13 -25.77
N ALA A 263 -25.86 -21.42 -24.49
CA ALA A 263 -26.88 -22.40 -24.07
C ALA A 263 -27.75 -21.91 -22.92
N PHE A 264 -27.23 -20.98 -22.11
CA PHE A 264 -27.89 -20.47 -20.91
C PHE A 264 -28.03 -18.96 -20.96
N LEU A 265 -29.20 -18.49 -20.55
CA LEU A 265 -29.45 -17.09 -20.21
C LEU A 265 -29.12 -16.91 -18.72
N MET A 266 -28.27 -15.94 -18.42
CA MET A 266 -27.91 -15.54 -17.07
C MET A 266 -28.58 -14.22 -16.69
N LEU A 267 -29.10 -14.17 -15.47
CA LEU A 267 -29.64 -13.00 -14.81
C LEU A 267 -28.82 -12.75 -13.54
N THR A 268 -28.02 -11.69 -13.55
CA THR A 268 -27.20 -11.31 -12.41
C THR A 268 -27.83 -10.08 -11.73
N PRO A 269 -28.29 -10.19 -10.47
CA PRO A 269 -28.73 -9.03 -9.71
C PRO A 269 -27.54 -8.08 -9.48
N GLN A 270 -27.77 -6.81 -9.73
CA GLN A 270 -26.85 -5.71 -9.51
C GLN A 270 -27.52 -4.66 -8.63
N PHE A 271 -26.78 -4.13 -7.67
CA PHE A 271 -27.24 -3.07 -6.77
C PHE A 271 -26.45 -1.81 -7.04
N VAL A 272 -27.16 -0.75 -7.40
CA VAL A 272 -26.54 0.51 -7.80
C VAL A 272 -26.70 1.51 -6.68
N TYR A 273 -25.59 1.86 -6.04
CA TYR A 273 -25.51 2.89 -5.01
C TYR A 273 -24.89 4.12 -5.64
N GLU A 274 -25.71 5.13 -5.95
CA GLU A 274 -25.31 6.28 -6.77
C GLU A 274 -24.72 5.82 -8.12
N ASP A 275 -23.41 5.95 -8.32
CA ASP A 275 -22.72 5.49 -9.54
C ASP A 275 -21.96 4.16 -9.35
N CYS A 276 -22.01 3.58 -8.15
CA CYS A 276 -21.30 2.34 -7.80
C CYS A 276 -22.17 1.11 -8.06
N VAL A 277 -21.69 0.18 -8.89
CA VAL A 277 -22.39 -1.09 -9.18
C VAL A 277 -21.78 -2.20 -8.31
N ILE A 278 -22.60 -2.80 -7.46
CA ILE A 278 -22.22 -3.88 -6.54
C ILE A 278 -22.91 -5.19 -6.94
N GLU A 279 -22.16 -6.28 -6.88
CA GLU A 279 -22.60 -7.65 -7.18
C GLU A 279 -22.21 -8.59 -6.04
N GLY A 280 -22.91 -9.73 -5.94
CA GLY A 280 -22.55 -10.81 -5.02
C GLY A 280 -23.36 -10.82 -3.72
N ALA A 281 -22.84 -11.57 -2.73
CA ALA A 281 -23.52 -11.74 -1.45
C ALA A 281 -23.63 -10.43 -0.67
N TYR A 282 -24.64 -10.33 0.18
CA TYR A 282 -24.83 -9.17 1.06
C TYR A 282 -23.70 -9.10 2.10
N GLU A 283 -23.11 -7.91 2.21
CA GLU A 283 -22.17 -7.53 3.25
C GLU A 283 -22.59 -6.15 3.78
N PRO A 284 -22.57 -5.89 5.09
CA PRO A 284 -23.10 -4.62 5.65
C PRO A 284 -22.40 -3.37 5.11
N ILE A 285 -21.10 -3.45 4.84
CA ILE A 285 -20.29 -2.36 4.28
C ILE A 285 -19.40 -2.93 3.18
N THR A 286 -19.53 -2.40 1.98
CA THR A 286 -18.63 -2.72 0.87
C THR A 286 -17.73 -1.53 0.55
N LYS A 287 -16.42 -1.77 0.48
CA LYS A 287 -15.44 -0.76 0.10
C LYS A 287 -15.34 -0.69 -1.42
N TYR A 288 -15.61 0.48 -1.99
CA TYR A 288 -15.55 0.71 -3.43
C TYR A 288 -14.51 1.79 -3.72
N LYS A 289 -13.46 1.44 -4.47
CA LYS A 289 -12.41 2.39 -4.86
C LYS A 289 -12.81 3.08 -6.16
N GLN A 290 -13.02 4.39 -6.09
CA GLN A 290 -13.27 5.23 -7.26
C GLN A 290 -12.20 6.33 -7.30
N ASP A 291 -11.36 6.31 -8.32
CA ASP A 291 -10.19 7.20 -8.48
C ASP A 291 -9.23 7.15 -7.26
N GLU A 292 -9.08 8.26 -6.53
CA GLU A 292 -8.25 8.38 -5.32
C GLU A 292 -9.06 8.37 -4.00
N VAL A 293 -10.39 8.13 -4.08
CA VAL A 293 -11.28 8.13 -2.91
C VAL A 293 -11.84 6.72 -2.67
N THR A 294 -11.74 6.26 -1.43
CA THR A 294 -12.38 5.02 -0.99
C THR A 294 -13.78 5.34 -0.49
N LEU A 295 -14.81 4.84 -1.18
CA LEU A 295 -16.21 4.98 -0.78
C LEU A 295 -16.60 3.81 0.14
N HIS A 296 -17.28 4.10 1.25
CA HIS A 296 -17.88 3.09 2.11
C HIS A 296 -19.38 3.02 1.83
N ILE A 297 -19.81 1.97 1.14
CA ILE A 297 -21.20 1.79 0.77
C ILE A 297 -21.89 0.99 1.87
N HIS A 298 -22.81 1.61 2.59
CA HIS A 298 -23.69 0.94 3.54
C HIS A 298 -24.82 0.26 2.77
N ARG A 299 -24.74 -1.06 2.66
CA ARG A 299 -25.70 -1.82 1.85
C ARG A 299 -27.01 -1.96 2.61
N ASP A 300 -28.10 -1.81 1.87
CA ASP A 300 -29.47 -1.93 2.37
C ASP A 300 -29.92 -3.37 2.19
N GLU A 301 -29.82 -4.15 3.27
CA GLU A 301 -30.22 -5.54 3.29
C GLU A 301 -31.65 -5.75 2.78
N THR A 302 -32.57 -4.86 3.15
CA THR A 302 -33.99 -5.02 2.85
C THR A 302 -34.28 -4.78 1.37
N GLY A 303 -33.68 -3.73 0.80
CA GLY A 303 -33.76 -3.42 -0.63
C GLY A 303 -33.14 -4.51 -1.50
N GLU A 304 -31.97 -5.02 -1.11
CA GLU A 304 -31.29 -6.09 -1.84
C GLU A 304 -32.05 -7.42 -1.80
N GLN A 305 -32.52 -7.83 -0.61
CA GLN A 305 -33.31 -9.04 -0.44
C GLN A 305 -34.61 -9.00 -1.24
N SER A 306 -35.23 -7.82 -1.39
CA SER A 306 -36.45 -7.67 -2.19
C SER A 306 -36.23 -8.04 -3.66
N LEU A 307 -35.10 -7.65 -4.26
CA LEU A 307 -34.76 -7.98 -5.65
C LEU A 307 -34.43 -9.46 -5.79
N VAL A 308 -33.66 -10.01 -4.85
CA VAL A 308 -33.28 -11.44 -4.85
C VAL A 308 -34.53 -12.32 -4.75
N GLN A 309 -35.44 -12.01 -3.83
CA GLN A 309 -36.71 -12.74 -3.67
C GLN A 309 -37.60 -12.59 -4.91
N PHE A 310 -37.67 -11.39 -5.49
CA PHE A 310 -38.41 -11.16 -6.73
C PHE A 310 -37.88 -12.05 -7.87
N LEU A 311 -36.55 -12.08 -8.06
CA LEU A 311 -35.92 -12.93 -9.08
C LEU A 311 -36.18 -14.41 -8.83
N GLN A 312 -36.05 -14.89 -7.59
CA GLN A 312 -36.36 -16.28 -7.23
C GLN A 312 -37.80 -16.67 -7.56
N GLY A 313 -38.75 -15.73 -7.48
CA GLY A 313 -40.15 -15.93 -7.83
C GLY A 313 -40.42 -16.09 -9.33
N LEU A 314 -39.49 -15.70 -10.20
CA LEU A 314 -39.68 -15.74 -11.66
C LEU A 314 -39.65 -17.17 -12.23
N HIS A 315 -38.91 -18.08 -11.59
CA HIS A 315 -38.80 -19.46 -12.07
C HIS A 315 -38.54 -20.47 -10.93
N PRO A 316 -39.20 -21.64 -10.90
CA PRO A 316 -39.00 -22.66 -9.86
C PRO A 316 -37.55 -23.15 -9.71
N ASN A 317 -36.75 -23.11 -10.78
CA ASN A 317 -35.35 -23.53 -10.73
C ASN A 317 -34.44 -22.50 -10.04
N PHE A 318 -34.84 -21.24 -9.94
CA PHE A 318 -34.01 -20.18 -9.37
C PHE A 318 -33.91 -20.31 -7.84
N SER A 319 -34.94 -20.82 -7.16
CA SER A 319 -34.90 -21.07 -5.71
C SER A 319 -33.83 -22.08 -5.27
N ARG A 320 -33.29 -22.87 -6.21
CA ARG A 320 -32.24 -23.87 -5.95
C ARG A 320 -30.84 -23.38 -6.28
N GLN A 321 -30.70 -22.14 -6.78
CA GLN A 321 -29.44 -21.55 -7.21
C GLN A 321 -28.98 -20.51 -6.18
N TYR A 322 -27.78 -20.70 -5.62
CA TYR A 322 -27.21 -19.85 -4.57
C TYR A 322 -25.92 -19.14 -5.01
N ASN A 323 -25.59 -19.18 -6.29
CA ASN A 323 -24.31 -18.72 -6.82
C ASN A 323 -24.22 -17.19 -7.00
N GLY A 324 -25.20 -16.43 -6.50
CA GLY A 324 -25.29 -14.97 -6.70
C GLY A 324 -25.77 -14.55 -8.09
N TYR A 325 -26.03 -15.49 -9.00
CA TYR A 325 -26.65 -15.27 -10.30
C TYR A 325 -27.61 -16.42 -10.62
N TYR A 326 -28.62 -16.13 -11.44
CA TYR A 326 -29.60 -17.11 -11.88
C TYR A 326 -29.37 -17.47 -13.34
N TYR A 327 -29.57 -18.74 -13.68
CA TYR A 327 -29.40 -19.19 -15.06
C TYR A 327 -30.51 -20.15 -15.49
N LEU A 328 -30.90 -20.03 -16.76
CA LEU A 328 -31.93 -20.86 -17.38
C LEU A 328 -31.48 -21.29 -18.78
N SER A 329 -31.79 -22.52 -19.19
CA SER A 329 -31.50 -22.97 -20.56
C SER A 329 -32.32 -22.16 -21.57
N PHE A 330 -31.82 -21.97 -22.79
CA PHE A 330 -32.57 -21.26 -23.83
C PHE A 330 -33.92 -21.92 -24.16
N ALA A 331 -33.96 -23.26 -24.16
CA ALA A 331 -35.19 -24.01 -24.38
C ALA A 331 -36.26 -23.68 -23.33
N ASP A 332 -35.87 -23.57 -22.07
CA ASP A 332 -36.79 -23.23 -20.98
C ASP A 332 -37.15 -21.74 -20.98
N ALA A 333 -36.21 -20.85 -21.31
CA ALA A 333 -36.46 -19.41 -21.38
C ALA A 333 -37.43 -19.03 -22.53
N GLN A 334 -37.42 -19.78 -23.64
CA GLN A 334 -38.36 -19.60 -24.75
C GLN A 334 -39.71 -20.29 -24.52
N LYS A 335 -39.76 -21.28 -23.63
CA LYS A 335 -40.96 -22.08 -23.36
C LYS A 335 -42.10 -21.18 -22.87
N LYS A 336 -43.26 -21.26 -23.55
CA LYS A 336 -44.46 -20.46 -23.22
C LYS A 336 -44.21 -18.93 -23.19
N GLY A 337 -43.18 -18.46 -23.90
CA GLY A 337 -42.80 -17.04 -23.93
C GLY A 337 -42.34 -16.50 -22.56
N TRP A 338 -41.73 -17.35 -21.72
CA TRP A 338 -41.34 -16.98 -20.37
C TRP A 338 -40.46 -15.72 -20.33
N PHE A 339 -39.42 -15.64 -21.17
CA PHE A 339 -38.51 -14.50 -21.18
C PHE A 339 -39.22 -13.16 -21.45
N LEU A 340 -40.19 -13.13 -22.38
CA LEU A 340 -40.96 -11.92 -22.69
C LEU A 340 -41.82 -11.49 -21.50
N LYS A 341 -42.42 -12.44 -20.77
CA LYS A 341 -43.20 -12.15 -19.57
C LYS A 341 -42.31 -11.60 -18.46
N VAL A 342 -41.14 -12.21 -18.24
CA VAL A 342 -40.16 -11.74 -17.26
C VAL A 342 -39.62 -10.36 -17.61
N TYR A 343 -39.32 -10.11 -18.88
CA TYR A 343 -38.89 -8.81 -19.37
C TYR A 343 -39.91 -7.72 -19.02
N HIS A 344 -41.20 -7.95 -19.29
CA HIS A 344 -42.25 -7.00 -18.92
C HIS A 344 -42.41 -6.87 -17.40
N GLN A 345 -42.30 -7.97 -16.64
CA GLN A 345 -42.37 -7.91 -15.17
C GLN A 345 -41.23 -7.10 -14.56
N LEU A 346 -40.02 -7.18 -15.11
CA LEU A 346 -38.88 -6.40 -14.66
C LEU A 346 -39.07 -4.91 -14.96
N LEU A 347 -39.58 -4.57 -16.15
CA LEU A 347 -39.92 -3.19 -16.51
C LEU A 347 -41.05 -2.62 -15.65
N ASP A 348 -42.11 -3.40 -15.41
CA ASP A 348 -43.27 -2.97 -14.61
C ASP A 348 -42.89 -2.81 -13.11
N ALA A 349 -41.84 -3.51 -12.65
CA ALA A 349 -41.31 -3.40 -11.29
C ALA A 349 -40.25 -2.28 -11.10
N ASP A 350 -40.03 -1.46 -12.14
CA ASP A 350 -39.05 -0.37 -12.16
C ASP A 350 -37.60 -0.86 -11.89
N ILE A 351 -37.24 -2.01 -12.47
CA ILE A 351 -35.90 -2.60 -12.38
C ILE A 351 -35.13 -2.29 -13.67
N GLU A 352 -33.95 -1.69 -13.54
CA GLU A 352 -33.12 -1.36 -14.70
C GLU A 352 -32.54 -2.64 -15.35
N LEU A 353 -32.67 -2.75 -16.67
CA LEU A 353 -32.14 -3.88 -17.43
C LEU A 353 -30.90 -3.47 -18.22
N ARG A 354 -29.78 -4.16 -17.98
CA ARG A 354 -28.52 -4.01 -18.74
C ARG A 354 -28.17 -5.30 -19.47
N GLY A 355 -27.43 -5.17 -20.58
CA GLY A 355 -26.93 -6.32 -21.34
C GLY A 355 -27.89 -6.88 -22.40
N MET A 356 -29.07 -6.27 -22.60
CA MET A 356 -30.00 -6.66 -23.68
C MET A 356 -29.35 -6.60 -25.07
N ASP A 357 -28.55 -5.57 -25.34
CA ASP A 357 -27.84 -5.40 -26.63
C ASP A 357 -26.75 -6.46 -26.86
N LEU A 358 -26.33 -7.15 -25.80
CA LEU A 358 -25.30 -8.17 -25.84
C LEU A 358 -25.89 -9.57 -26.09
N LEU A 359 -27.22 -9.73 -26.02
CA LEU A 359 -27.91 -10.99 -26.26
C LEU A 359 -27.97 -11.29 -27.77
N ARG A 360 -27.40 -12.42 -28.19
CA ARG A 360 -27.39 -12.83 -29.60
C ARG A 360 -28.60 -13.68 -29.95
N HIS A 361 -29.08 -14.50 -29.01
CA HIS A 361 -30.18 -15.45 -29.21
C HIS A 361 -31.55 -14.85 -28.93
N PHE A 362 -31.63 -13.79 -28.12
CA PHE A 362 -32.87 -13.14 -27.72
C PHE A 362 -32.92 -11.69 -28.24
N LYS A 363 -33.22 -11.53 -29.53
CA LYS A 363 -33.45 -10.20 -30.13
C LYS A 363 -34.93 -9.85 -30.03
N TYR A 364 -35.28 -9.00 -29.07
CA TYR A 364 -36.64 -8.45 -28.95
C TYR A 364 -36.61 -6.94 -29.01
N ALA A 365 -37.61 -6.35 -29.66
CA ALA A 365 -37.82 -4.91 -29.65
C ALA A 365 -38.33 -4.46 -28.27
N PRO A 366 -37.84 -3.34 -27.72
CA PRO A 366 -38.24 -2.84 -26.40
C PRO A 366 -39.67 -2.27 -26.35
N TYR A 367 -40.39 -2.29 -27.48
CA TYR A 367 -41.73 -1.70 -27.60
C TYR A 367 -42.82 -2.76 -27.50
N LYS A 368 -43.90 -2.46 -26.76
CA LYS A 368 -45.07 -3.33 -26.64
C LYS A 368 -45.71 -3.55 -28.03
N PRO A 369 -46.11 -4.78 -28.39
CA PRO A 369 -46.80 -5.03 -29.65
C PRO A 369 -48.22 -4.45 -29.62
N GLU A 370 -48.53 -3.57 -30.56
CA GLU A 370 -49.89 -3.13 -30.84
C GLU A 370 -50.45 -3.90 -32.03
N THR A 371 -51.62 -4.52 -31.87
CA THR A 371 -52.29 -5.27 -32.94
C THR A 371 -53.56 -4.56 -33.38
N LYS A 372 -53.66 -4.23 -34.66
CA LYS A 372 -54.88 -3.71 -35.31
C LYS A 372 -55.44 -4.76 -36.26
N LEU A 373 -56.69 -5.14 -36.04
CA LEU A 373 -57.42 -6.08 -36.89
C LEU A 373 -58.41 -5.31 -37.77
N GLN A 374 -58.38 -5.58 -39.07
CA GLN A 374 -59.34 -5.06 -40.04
C GLN A 374 -59.99 -6.22 -40.78
N ILE A 375 -61.32 -6.32 -40.72
CA ILE A 375 -62.08 -7.33 -41.45
C ILE A 375 -62.20 -6.86 -42.90
N LEU A 376 -61.67 -7.63 -43.85
CA LEU A 376 -61.66 -7.28 -45.27
C LEU A 376 -62.94 -7.75 -45.97
N GLN A 377 -63.41 -8.96 -45.66
CA GLN A 377 -64.61 -9.56 -46.24
C GLN A 377 -65.22 -10.58 -45.28
N GLU A 378 -66.56 -10.57 -45.18
CA GLU A 378 -67.36 -11.54 -44.44
C GLU A 378 -68.25 -12.30 -45.43
N LEU A 379 -67.96 -13.58 -45.64
CA LEU A 379 -68.80 -14.52 -46.39
C LEU A 379 -69.36 -15.56 -45.42
N VAL A 380 -70.50 -16.17 -45.79
CA VAL A 380 -71.32 -17.07 -44.95
C VAL A 380 -70.51 -18.13 -44.18
N ASP A 381 -69.40 -18.63 -44.74
CA ASP A 381 -68.55 -19.64 -44.09
C ASP A 381 -67.04 -19.28 -44.02
N VAL A 382 -66.63 -18.06 -44.41
CA VAL A 382 -65.22 -17.62 -44.40
C VAL A 382 -65.09 -16.15 -43.99
N LEU A 383 -64.34 -15.91 -42.91
CA LEU A 383 -63.95 -14.56 -42.48
C LEU A 383 -62.52 -14.27 -42.99
N GLN A 384 -62.36 -13.19 -43.76
CA GLN A 384 -61.06 -12.73 -44.21
C GLN A 384 -60.64 -11.49 -43.41
N VAL A 385 -59.60 -11.63 -42.59
CA VAL A 385 -59.09 -10.56 -41.73
C VAL A 385 -57.66 -10.21 -42.11
N SER A 386 -57.39 -8.91 -42.20
CA SER A 386 -56.05 -8.33 -42.26
C SER A 386 -55.60 -7.98 -40.85
N MET A 387 -54.41 -8.43 -40.48
CA MET A 387 -53.82 -8.17 -39.17
C MET A 387 -52.54 -7.36 -39.35
N GLN A 388 -52.49 -6.20 -38.68
CA GLN A 388 -51.30 -5.37 -38.60
C GLN A 388 -50.76 -5.41 -37.18
N VAL A 389 -49.50 -5.82 -37.02
CA VAL A 389 -48.79 -5.82 -35.73
C VAL A 389 -47.68 -4.78 -35.82
N SER A 390 -47.63 -3.85 -34.88
CA SER A 390 -46.61 -2.81 -34.82
C SER A 390 -45.82 -2.89 -33.51
N PHE A 391 -44.50 -2.71 -33.62
CA PHE A 391 -43.56 -2.57 -32.51
C PHE A 391 -42.93 -1.18 -32.59
N GLY A 392 -43.49 -0.20 -31.88
CA GLY A 392 -43.02 1.18 -31.98
C GLY A 392 -43.17 1.76 -33.40
N LYS A 393 -42.05 2.07 -34.08
CA LYS A 393 -42.03 2.58 -35.46
C LYS A 393 -42.03 1.50 -36.54
N GLU A 394 -41.74 0.25 -36.18
CA GLU A 394 -41.71 -0.86 -37.13
C GLU A 394 -43.12 -1.46 -37.29
N LYS A 395 -43.59 -1.55 -38.54
CA LYS A 395 -44.92 -2.05 -38.89
C LYS A 395 -44.78 -3.33 -39.69
N PHE A 396 -45.31 -4.43 -39.14
CA PHE A 396 -45.39 -5.70 -39.84
C PHE A 396 -46.83 -5.91 -40.33
N HIS A 397 -46.97 -6.07 -41.65
CA HIS A 397 -48.25 -6.30 -42.30
C HIS A 397 -48.39 -7.79 -42.65
N CYS A 398 -49.39 -8.46 -42.09
CA CYS A 398 -49.75 -9.83 -42.48
C CYS A 398 -50.93 -9.76 -43.45
N PRO A 399 -50.77 -10.06 -44.76
CA PRO A 399 -51.77 -9.67 -45.75
C PRO A 399 -53.08 -10.46 -45.66
N ILE A 400 -53.07 -11.75 -45.30
CA ILE A 400 -54.28 -12.60 -45.37
C ILE A 400 -54.22 -13.74 -44.36
N CYS A 401 -55.17 -13.80 -43.42
CA CYS A 401 -55.44 -14.97 -42.59
C CYS A 401 -56.86 -15.49 -42.91
N LYS A 402 -56.98 -16.70 -43.48
CA LYS A 402 -58.28 -17.34 -43.77
C LYS A 402 -58.62 -18.34 -42.67
N LYS A 403 -59.77 -18.18 -42.03
CA LYS A 403 -60.31 -19.14 -41.06
C LYS A 403 -61.67 -19.65 -41.58
N CYS A 404 -61.75 -20.94 -41.89
CA CYS A 404 -63.02 -21.60 -42.24
C CYS A 404 -63.83 -21.85 -40.98
N CYS A 405 -65.03 -21.29 -40.91
CA CYS A 405 -66.01 -21.62 -39.89
C CYS A 405 -66.91 -22.72 -40.46
N SER A 406 -66.66 -23.99 -40.13
CA SER A 406 -67.60 -25.06 -40.45
C SER A 406 -68.77 -25.01 -39.47
N THR A 407 -69.91 -24.52 -39.95
CA THR A 407 -71.18 -24.52 -39.21
C THR A 407 -71.79 -25.91 -39.26
N ASP A 408 -71.62 -26.70 -38.20
CA ASP A 408 -72.33 -27.99 -38.06
C ASP A 408 -73.81 -27.69 -37.73
N LYS A 409 -74.64 -27.66 -38.77
CA LYS A 409 -76.11 -27.74 -38.66
C LYS A 409 -76.56 -29.06 -39.25
N LYS A 410 -76.94 -30.01 -38.40
CA LYS A 410 -77.94 -31.03 -38.74
C LYS A 410 -79.00 -31.10 -37.66
N GLN A 411 -80.23 -30.85 -38.13
CA GLN A 411 -81.51 -31.21 -37.52
C GLN A 411 -81.61 -32.72 -37.31
#